data_AF-A0AAJ0PF63-F1
#
_entry.id   AF-A0AAJ0PF63-F1
#
_cell.length_a   1.000
_cell.length_b   1.000
_cell.length_c   1.000
_cell.angle_alpha   90.00
_cell.angle_beta   90.00
_cell.angle_gamma   90.00
#
_symmetry.space_group_name_H-M   'P 1'
#
loop_
_entity.id
_entity.type
_entity.pdbx_description
1 polymer ?
#
loop_
_entity_poly.entity_id
_entity_poly.type
_entity_poly.pdbx_seq_one_letter_code
_entity_poly.pdbx_strand_id
1 'polypeptide(L)'
;MNLRQKRTWLGGLLLPLLAACNGHKVERVVVYENDVHHWRIEHVVAHNWPAGSRQYYEVFLKDRLLILPANTFNDVRDIREFIAAGGFDISNWRNDTVVVAFENVQERKGGNEHFVRSLMITPTHQEGEVILADMTTRQQVAVQRVEPGGDH
;
A
#
# COMPACT_ATOMS: atom_id res chain seq x y z
N MET A 1 2.15 39.23 -54.48
CA MET A 1 2.29 37.78 -54.23
C MET A 1 2.67 37.58 -52.76
N ASN A 2 1.79 36.93 -52.00
CA ASN A 2 1.78 36.86 -50.52
C ASN A 2 2.92 35.99 -49.93
N LEU A 3 3.85 36.60 -49.21
CA LEU A 3 4.78 35.93 -48.29
C LEU A 3 4.32 36.13 -46.84
N ARG A 4 3.30 35.41 -46.38
CA ARG A 4 2.89 35.49 -44.96
C ARG A 4 2.02 34.32 -44.50
N GLN A 5 2.42 33.06 -44.69
CA GLN A 5 1.59 31.96 -44.18
C GLN A 5 2.26 30.59 -44.04
N LYS A 6 3.48 30.48 -43.48
CA LYS A 6 4.08 29.16 -43.20
C LYS A 6 4.88 29.08 -41.90
N ARG A 7 4.33 29.59 -40.78
CA ARG A 7 5.09 29.58 -39.51
C ARG A 7 4.24 29.39 -38.25
N THR A 8 3.26 28.49 -38.28
CA THR A 8 2.42 28.19 -37.08
C THR A 8 1.85 26.76 -37.11
N TRP A 9 2.65 25.74 -37.46
CA TRP A 9 2.15 24.35 -37.49
C TRP A 9 3.07 23.30 -36.84
N LEU A 10 4.12 23.72 -36.13
CA LEU A 10 5.00 22.80 -35.37
C LEU A 10 4.83 22.89 -33.84
N GLY A 11 4.17 23.93 -33.32
CA GLY A 11 3.94 24.07 -31.87
C GLY A 11 2.81 23.18 -31.30
N GLY A 12 1.91 22.69 -32.15
CA GLY A 12 0.73 21.93 -31.70
C GLY A 12 0.96 20.43 -31.45
N LEU A 13 2.06 19.87 -31.94
CA LEU A 13 2.33 18.42 -31.89
C LEU A 13 3.01 17.95 -30.59
N LEU A 14 3.51 18.87 -29.76
CA LEU A 14 4.19 18.55 -28.49
C LEU A 14 3.28 18.66 -27.25
N LEU A 15 2.13 19.34 -27.37
CA LEU A 15 1.15 19.48 -26.29
C LEU A 15 0.47 18.15 -25.86
N PRO A 16 0.19 17.16 -26.74
CA PRO A 16 -0.42 15.90 -26.31
C PRO A 16 0.51 15.03 -25.47
N LEU A 17 1.84 15.18 -25.64
CA LEU A 17 2.83 14.39 -24.91
C LEU A 17 2.96 14.83 -23.45
N LEU A 18 2.68 16.10 -23.15
CA LEU A 18 2.66 16.62 -21.77
C LEU A 18 1.38 16.22 -21.01
N ALA A 19 0.27 15.96 -21.72
CA ALA A 19 -0.97 15.50 -21.10
C ALA A 19 -0.88 14.07 -20.56
N ALA A 20 0.02 13.23 -21.11
CA ALA A 20 0.26 11.88 -20.63
C ALA A 20 0.93 11.83 -19.24
N CYS A 21 1.58 12.92 -18.80
CA CYS A 21 2.20 13.01 -17.48
C CYS A 21 1.20 13.27 -16.34
N ASN A 22 -0.05 13.61 -16.65
CA ASN A 22 -1.14 13.74 -15.65
C ASN A 22 -1.88 12.42 -15.37
N GLY A 23 -1.39 11.30 -15.91
CA GLY A 23 -2.09 10.00 -15.90
C GLY A 23 -2.06 9.21 -14.58
N HIS A 24 -1.41 9.74 -13.53
CA HIS A 24 -1.39 9.15 -12.19
C HIS A 24 -2.27 9.95 -11.23
N LYS A 25 -3.53 9.54 -11.10
CA LYS A 25 -4.46 10.09 -10.11
C LYS A 25 -4.65 9.08 -9.00
N VAL A 26 -4.35 9.46 -7.76
CA VAL A 26 -4.56 8.61 -6.58
C VAL A 26 -5.70 9.18 -5.75
N GLU A 27 -6.73 8.37 -5.54
CA GLU A 27 -7.86 8.67 -4.65
C GLU A 27 -7.70 7.87 -3.36
N ARG A 28 -8.00 8.50 -2.22
CA ARG A 28 -7.90 7.87 -0.89
C ARG A 28 -9.16 8.16 -0.10
N VAL A 29 -9.68 7.14 0.58
CA VAL A 29 -10.85 7.23 1.46
C VAL A 29 -10.55 6.52 2.76
N VAL A 30 -10.72 7.19 3.90
CA VAL A 30 -10.63 6.54 5.22
C VAL A 30 -11.84 5.61 5.37
N VAL A 31 -11.59 4.32 5.54
CA VAL A 31 -12.64 3.28 5.67
C VAL A 31 -12.76 2.74 7.09
N TYR A 32 -11.75 2.98 7.93
CA TYR A 32 -11.77 2.64 9.34
C TYR A 32 -10.81 3.56 10.11
N GLU A 33 -11.23 3.97 11.30
CA GLU A 33 -10.46 4.80 12.22
C GLU A 33 -10.77 4.38 13.65
N ASN A 34 -9.73 4.29 14.48
CA ASN A 34 -9.84 4.01 15.90
C ASN A 34 -8.91 4.95 16.67
N ASP A 35 -9.53 5.92 17.34
CA ASP A 35 -8.83 6.98 18.05
C ASP A 35 -8.13 6.50 19.33
N VAL A 36 -8.52 5.35 19.89
CA VAL A 36 -7.95 4.81 21.14
C VAL A 36 -6.58 4.20 20.90
N HIS A 37 -6.44 3.45 19.81
CA HIS A 37 -5.19 2.77 19.44
C HIS A 37 -4.50 3.40 18.23
N HIS A 38 -5.06 4.51 17.72
CA HIS A 38 -4.56 5.28 16.58
C HIS A 38 -4.35 4.45 15.33
N TRP A 39 -5.29 3.54 15.06
CA TRP A 39 -5.34 2.82 13.80
C TRP A 39 -6.15 3.61 12.79
N ARG A 40 -5.64 3.70 11.56
CA ARG A 40 -6.38 4.24 10.42
C ARG A 40 -6.15 3.37 9.20
N ILE A 41 -7.22 3.05 8.49
CA ILE A 41 -7.16 2.26 7.26
C ILE A 41 -7.75 3.11 6.14
N GLU A 42 -6.97 3.26 5.08
CA GLU A 42 -7.37 3.99 3.89
C GLU A 42 -7.55 3.00 2.73
N HIS A 43 -8.67 3.10 2.02
CA HIS A 43 -8.85 2.49 0.71
C HIS A 43 -8.26 3.42 -0.35
N VAL A 44 -7.36 2.89 -1.18
CA VAL A 44 -6.62 3.65 -2.18
C VAL A 44 -6.96 3.13 -3.57
N VAL A 45 -7.29 4.06 -4.47
CA VAL A 45 -7.53 3.80 -5.90
C VAL A 45 -6.51 4.60 -6.71
N ALA A 46 -5.48 3.90 -7.21
CA ALA A 46 -4.45 4.46 -8.07
C ALA A 46 -4.83 4.23 -9.53
N HIS A 47 -5.17 5.31 -10.24
CA HIS A 47 -5.46 5.30 -11.66
C HIS A 47 -4.15 5.45 -12.43
N ASN A 48 -3.74 4.42 -13.17
CA ASN A 48 -2.50 4.36 -13.92
C ASN A 48 -2.84 4.18 -15.40
N TRP A 49 -3.11 5.27 -16.12
CA TRP A 49 -3.36 5.17 -17.56
C TRP A 49 -2.07 4.81 -18.33
N PRO A 50 -2.06 3.83 -19.26
CA PRO A 50 -3.17 3.02 -19.77
C PRO A 50 -3.33 1.63 -19.12
N ALA A 51 -2.52 1.30 -18.10
CA ALA A 51 -2.52 0.00 -17.42
C ALA A 51 -3.79 -0.30 -16.62
N GLY A 52 -4.63 0.70 -16.34
CA GLY A 52 -5.90 0.56 -15.63
C GLY A 52 -5.84 1.16 -14.23
N SER A 53 -6.78 0.79 -13.36
CA SER A 53 -6.80 1.25 -11.98
C SER A 53 -6.40 0.11 -11.05
N ARG A 54 -5.59 0.41 -10.05
CA ARG A 54 -5.18 -0.52 -9.01
C ARG A 54 -5.79 -0.10 -7.69
N GLN A 55 -6.37 -1.06 -6.98
CA GLN A 55 -7.00 -0.84 -5.68
C GLN A 55 -6.27 -1.62 -4.61
N TYR A 56 -6.10 -1.01 -3.44
CA TYR A 56 -5.45 -1.60 -2.29
C TYR A 56 -5.82 -0.82 -1.03
N TYR A 57 -5.37 -1.30 0.11
CA TYR A 57 -5.51 -0.63 1.41
C TYR A 57 -4.13 -0.26 1.94
N GLU A 58 -4.04 0.92 2.52
CA GLU A 58 -2.92 1.37 3.34
C GLU A 58 -3.37 1.38 4.79
N VAL A 59 -2.52 0.86 5.69
CA VAL A 59 -2.80 0.81 7.12
C VAL A 59 -1.82 1.73 7.82
N PHE A 60 -2.31 2.51 8.77
CA PHE A 60 -1.52 3.47 9.53
C PHE A 60 -1.67 3.17 11.02
N LEU A 61 -0.56 3.24 11.74
CA LEU A 61 -0.49 3.18 13.19
C LEU A 61 0.17 4.45 13.71
N LYS A 62 -0.56 5.24 14.51
CA LYS A 62 -0.09 6.54 15.04
C LYS A 62 0.41 7.46 13.92
N ASP A 63 -0.42 7.63 12.89
CA ASP A 63 -0.16 8.43 11.68
C ASP A 63 1.04 7.99 10.82
N ARG A 64 1.67 6.85 11.14
CA ARG A 64 2.75 6.27 10.34
C ARG A 64 2.25 5.11 9.50
N LEU A 65 2.62 5.08 8.23
CA LEU A 65 2.31 3.97 7.34
C LEU A 65 2.91 2.68 7.90
N LEU A 66 2.09 1.63 7.94
CA LEU A 66 2.49 0.29 8.32
C LEU A 66 3.17 -0.38 7.13
N ILE A 67 4.49 -0.56 7.23
CA ILE A 67 5.28 -1.30 6.26
C ILE A 67 5.87 -2.52 6.97
N LEU A 68 5.50 -3.72 6.52
CA LEU A 68 6.05 -4.97 7.04
C LEU A 68 7.30 -5.35 6.23
N PRO A 69 8.40 -5.73 6.89
CA PRO A 69 9.64 -6.05 6.19
C PRO A 69 9.53 -7.36 5.41
N ALA A 70 10.06 -7.35 4.18
CA ALA A 70 9.99 -8.46 3.23
C ALA A 70 10.52 -9.78 3.83
N ASN A 71 11.61 -9.69 4.59
CA ASN A 71 12.30 -10.81 5.21
C ASN A 71 11.41 -11.65 6.15
N THR A 72 10.35 -11.06 6.72
CA THR A 72 9.43 -11.75 7.63
C THR A 72 8.61 -12.81 6.90
N PHE A 73 8.33 -12.59 5.61
CA PHE A 73 7.48 -13.46 4.78
C PHE A 73 8.25 -14.12 3.64
N ASN A 74 9.58 -13.97 3.63
CA ASN A 74 10.44 -14.35 2.51
C ASN A 74 9.96 -13.73 1.19
N ASP A 75 9.47 -12.49 1.27
CA ASP A 75 8.96 -11.73 0.14
C ASP A 75 10.09 -11.05 -0.63
N VAL A 76 9.85 -10.75 -1.90
CA VAL A 76 10.75 -9.93 -2.73
C VAL A 76 10.63 -8.44 -2.44
N ARG A 77 9.59 -8.00 -1.72
CA ARG A 77 9.34 -6.58 -1.41
C ARG A 77 8.75 -6.38 -0.02
N ASP A 78 9.02 -5.21 0.55
CA ASP A 78 8.33 -4.77 1.76
C ASP A 78 6.84 -4.58 1.50
N ILE A 79 6.03 -4.98 2.47
CA ILE A 79 4.58 -5.03 2.36
C ILE A 79 3.99 -3.75 2.94
N ARG A 80 3.61 -2.83 2.06
CA ARG A 80 2.92 -1.57 2.41
C ARG A 80 1.49 -1.50 1.89
N GLU A 81 1.11 -2.40 0.98
CA GLU A 81 -0.18 -2.40 0.30
C GLU A 81 -0.90 -3.72 0.60
N PHE A 82 -2.13 -3.61 1.10
CA PHE A 82 -2.93 -4.75 1.51
C PHE A 82 -4.10 -4.94 0.54
N ILE A 83 -4.44 -6.19 0.21
CA ILE A 83 -5.59 -6.49 -0.66
C ILE A 83 -6.91 -6.40 0.11
N ALA A 84 -6.86 -6.55 1.44
CA ALA A 84 -7.97 -6.32 2.36
C ALA A 84 -7.41 -5.88 3.70
N ALA A 85 -8.14 -4.99 4.39
CA ALA A 85 -7.82 -4.57 5.74
C ALA A 85 -9.10 -4.25 6.50
N GLY A 86 -9.12 -4.52 7.80
CA GLY A 86 -10.25 -4.21 8.67
C GLY A 86 -9.83 -4.15 10.13
N GLY A 87 -10.45 -3.27 10.90
CA GLY A 87 -10.29 -3.22 12.34
C GLY A 87 -11.55 -3.69 13.07
N PHE A 88 -11.46 -3.78 14.38
CA PHE A 88 -12.58 -4.13 15.24
C PHE A 88 -13.24 -2.87 15.81
N ASP A 89 -14.56 -2.92 16.05
CA ASP A 89 -15.28 -1.86 16.74
C ASP A 89 -14.65 -1.55 18.10
N ILE A 90 -14.72 -0.29 18.54
CA ILE A 90 -14.11 0.17 19.80
C ILE A 90 -14.65 -0.57 21.03
N SER A 91 -15.85 -1.14 20.97
CA SER A 91 -16.43 -1.97 22.05
C SER A 91 -15.86 -3.39 22.10
N ASN A 92 -15.14 -3.81 21.06
CA ASN A 92 -14.54 -5.14 21.00
C ASN A 92 -13.30 -5.22 21.89
N TRP A 93 -13.09 -6.36 22.54
CA TRP A 93 -11.92 -6.60 23.38
C TRP A 93 -10.60 -6.67 22.58
N ARG A 94 -10.66 -6.84 21.25
CA ARG A 94 -9.52 -6.78 20.31
C ARG A 94 -9.46 -5.48 19.51
N ASN A 95 -10.07 -4.39 20.02
CA ASN A 95 -10.05 -3.08 19.35
C ASN A 95 -8.64 -2.49 19.17
N ASP A 96 -7.63 -3.06 19.82
CA ASP A 96 -6.21 -2.76 19.65
C ASP A 96 -5.58 -3.37 18.40
N THR A 97 -6.29 -4.25 17.69
CA THR A 97 -5.74 -5.09 16.63
C THR A 97 -6.41 -4.77 15.29
N VAL A 98 -5.67 -4.92 14.19
CA VAL A 98 -6.23 -4.90 12.83
C VAL A 98 -5.99 -6.24 12.14
N VAL A 99 -6.85 -6.59 11.19
CA VAL A 99 -6.70 -7.73 10.29
C VAL A 99 -6.33 -7.23 8.91
N VAL A 100 -5.32 -7.82 8.30
CA VAL A 100 -4.92 -7.51 6.92
C VAL A 100 -4.75 -8.78 6.12
N ALA A 101 -4.92 -8.67 4.80
CA ALA A 101 -4.49 -9.67 3.84
C ALA A 101 -3.61 -9.02 2.78
N PHE A 102 -2.62 -9.73 2.28
CA PHE A 102 -1.70 -9.24 1.25
C PHE A 102 -1.25 -10.37 0.32
N GLU A 103 -0.80 -9.96 -0.86
CA GLU A 103 -0.10 -10.83 -1.79
C GLU A 103 1.36 -10.96 -1.33
N ASN A 104 1.77 -12.18 -1.03
CA ASN A 104 3.14 -12.55 -0.71
C ASN A 104 3.81 -13.14 -1.96
N VAL A 105 4.83 -12.47 -2.48
CA VAL A 105 5.54 -12.87 -3.70
C VAL A 105 6.91 -13.43 -3.31
N GLN A 106 7.15 -14.70 -3.59
CA GLN A 106 8.41 -15.37 -3.25
C GLN A 106 9.17 -15.75 -4.52
N GLU A 107 10.47 -15.45 -4.56
CA GLU A 107 11.35 -15.92 -5.63
C GLU A 107 11.69 -17.40 -5.42
N ARG A 108 11.41 -18.25 -6.43
CA ARG A 108 11.72 -19.69 -6.41
C ARG A 108 12.37 -20.16 -7.71
N LYS A 109 12.91 -21.38 -7.69
CA LYS A 109 13.48 -22.01 -8.90
C LYS A 109 12.37 -22.22 -9.93
N GLY A 110 12.31 -21.32 -10.91
CA GLY A 110 11.28 -21.33 -11.96
C GLY A 110 10.50 -20.02 -12.11
N GLY A 111 10.73 -19.04 -11.22
CA GLY A 111 10.10 -17.72 -11.26
C GLY A 111 9.49 -17.33 -9.91
N ASN A 112 8.62 -16.31 -9.94
CA ASN A 112 7.91 -15.84 -8.75
C ASN A 112 6.68 -16.71 -8.48
N GLU A 113 6.52 -17.14 -7.24
CA GLU A 113 5.30 -17.75 -6.73
C GLU A 113 4.50 -16.72 -5.92
N HIS A 114 3.18 -16.72 -6.13
CA HIS A 114 2.26 -15.75 -5.52
C HIS A 114 1.36 -16.46 -4.51
N PHE A 115 1.38 -15.99 -3.27
CA PHE A 115 0.55 -16.49 -2.18
C PHE A 115 -0.33 -15.37 -1.65
N VAL A 116 -1.43 -15.73 -0.99
CA VAL A 116 -2.21 -14.78 -0.19
C VAL A 116 -2.02 -15.16 1.27
N ARG A 117 -1.65 -14.18 2.09
CA ARG A 117 -1.52 -14.34 3.55
C ARG A 117 -2.45 -13.38 4.26
N SER A 118 -2.93 -13.80 5.43
CA SER A 118 -3.77 -12.99 6.31
C SER A 118 -3.15 -12.93 7.70
N LEU A 119 -3.07 -11.73 8.28
CA LEU A 119 -2.46 -11.47 9.57
C LEU A 119 -3.43 -10.73 10.48
N MET A 120 -3.33 -11.01 11.78
CA MET A 120 -3.69 -10.05 12.82
C MET A 120 -2.44 -9.26 13.22
N ILE A 121 -2.60 -7.95 13.40
CA ILE A 121 -1.50 -7.05 13.74
C ILE A 121 -1.89 -6.26 14.98
N THR A 122 -1.10 -6.44 16.04
CA THR A 122 -1.30 -5.81 17.35
C THR A 122 -0.10 -4.91 17.65
N PRO A 123 -0.29 -3.66 18.09
CA PRO A 123 0.82 -2.78 18.44
C PRO A 123 1.51 -3.29 19.71
N THR A 124 2.81 -3.07 19.84
CA THR A 124 3.51 -3.33 21.11
C THR A 124 3.76 -2.03 21.89
N HIS A 125 4.29 -2.16 23.10
CA HIS A 125 4.74 -1.00 23.88
C HIS A 125 6.01 -0.37 23.29
N GLN A 126 6.78 -1.12 22.50
CA GLN A 126 7.99 -0.63 21.86
C GLN A 126 7.63 0.13 20.59
N GLU A 127 8.12 1.37 20.47
CA GLU A 127 7.83 2.18 19.30
C GLU A 127 8.37 1.55 18.02
N GLY A 128 7.53 1.49 17.00
CA GLY A 128 7.91 0.91 15.70
C GLY A 128 7.79 -0.60 15.63
N GLU A 129 7.50 -1.30 16.73
CA GLU A 129 7.31 -2.75 16.73
C GLU A 129 5.82 -3.13 16.72
N VAL A 130 5.48 -4.22 16.04
CA VAL A 130 4.15 -4.83 16.02
C VAL A 130 4.25 -6.34 16.18
N ILE A 131 3.26 -6.95 16.82
CA ILE A 131 3.08 -8.41 16.82
C ILE A 131 2.25 -8.78 15.60
N LEU A 132 2.80 -9.69 14.79
CA LEU A 132 2.13 -10.29 13.65
C LEU A 132 1.69 -11.70 14.02
N ALA A 133 0.39 -11.97 13.91
CA ALA A 133 -0.20 -13.29 14.09
C ALA A 133 -0.70 -13.83 12.75
N ASP A 134 -0.04 -14.85 12.21
CA ASP A 134 -0.48 -15.51 10.99
C ASP A 134 -1.79 -16.27 11.25
N MET A 135 -2.84 -15.90 10.52
CA MET A 135 -4.18 -16.45 10.77
C MET A 135 -4.34 -17.89 10.27
N THR A 136 -3.45 -18.35 9.40
CA THR A 136 -3.44 -19.71 8.86
C THR A 136 -2.66 -20.64 9.79
N THR A 137 -1.44 -20.25 10.16
CA THR A 137 -0.53 -21.11 10.95
C THR A 137 -0.65 -20.89 12.45
N ARG A 138 -1.29 -19.79 12.89
CA ARG A 138 -1.37 -19.32 14.28
C ARG A 138 -0.02 -18.95 14.90
N GLN A 139 1.04 -18.87 14.11
CA GLN A 139 2.34 -18.41 14.56
C GLN A 139 2.30 -16.92 14.86
N GLN A 140 3.07 -16.49 15.87
CA GLN A 140 3.21 -15.09 16.24
C GLN A 140 4.68 -14.68 16.27
N VAL A 141 4.96 -13.48 15.77
CA VAL A 141 6.30 -12.90 15.74
C VAL A 141 6.22 -11.39 15.96
N ALA A 142 7.14 -10.85 16.77
CA ALA A 142 7.32 -9.41 16.91
C ALA A 142 8.25 -8.90 15.80
N VAL A 143 7.87 -7.82 15.15
CA VAL A 143 8.56 -7.30 13.96
C VAL A 143 8.69 -5.79 14.05
N GLN A 144 9.89 -5.30 13.76
CA GLN A 144 10.15 -3.88 13.57
C GLN A 144 9.60 -3.44 12.21
N ARG A 145 8.71 -2.45 12.22
CA ARG A 145 8.17 -1.82 11.00
C ARG A 145 9.28 -1.09 10.26
N VAL A 146 9.16 -1.06 8.93
CA VAL A 146 10.03 -0.25 8.08
C VAL A 146 9.47 1.18 8.02
N GLU A 147 10.34 2.19 8.04
CA GLU A 147 9.92 3.58 7.88
C GLU A 147 9.80 3.95 6.39
N PRO A 148 8.85 4.82 5.99
CA PRO A 148 8.74 5.28 4.61
C PRO A 148 10.04 5.95 4.13
N GLY A 149 10.65 5.43 3.06
CA GLY A 149 11.90 5.95 2.51
C GLY A 149 13.18 5.32 3.04
N GLY A 150 13.08 4.22 3.80
CA GLY A 150 14.21 3.32 4.04
C GLY A 150 14.53 2.55 2.75
N ASP A 151 15.64 2.89 2.10
CA ASP A 151 16.21 2.07 1.02
C ASP A 151 16.82 0.79 1.62
N HIS A 152 16.51 -0.35 1.00
CA HIS A 152 17.27 -1.60 1.11
C HIS A 152 17.67 -2.05 -0.28
#